data_AF-A0A081D7J4-F1
#
_entry.id   AF-A0A081D7J4-F1
#
_cell.length_a   1.000
_cell.length_b   1.000
_cell.length_c   1.000
_cell.angle_alpha   90.00
_cell.angle_beta   90.00
_cell.angle_gamma   90.00
#
_symmetry.space_group_name_H-M   'P 1'
#
loop_
_entity.id
_entity.type
_entity.pdbx_description
1 polymer ?
#
loop_
_entity_poly.entity_id
_entity_poly.type
_entity_poly.pdbx_seq_one_letter_code
_entity_poly.pdbx_strand_id
1 'polypeptide(L)' 'MEEINGQEIGEKVVKVLKTIYDPEIPVDIYELGLIYDVW' A
#
# COMPACT_ATOMS: atom_id res chain seq x y z
N MET A 1 -2.79 26.54 -6.02
CA MET A 1 -2.04 25.30 -5.79
C MET A 1 -3.07 24.23 -5.51
N GLU A 2 -3.07 23.11 -6.23
CA GLU A 2 -3.90 21.97 -5.82
C GLU A 2 -3.41 21.49 -4.46
N GLU A 3 -4.32 21.39 -3.49
CA GLU A 3 -4.01 20.75 -2.23
C GLU A 3 -3.76 19.27 -2.52
N ILE A 4 -2.57 18.79 -2.15
CA ILE A 4 -2.24 17.39 -2.27
C ILE A 4 -3.02 16.65 -1.19
N ASN A 5 -4.03 15.89 -1.61
CA ASN A 5 -4.80 15.03 -0.73
C ASN A 5 -3.96 13.80 -0.35
N GLY A 6 -3.42 13.77 0.87
CA GLY A 6 -2.63 12.66 1.40
C GLY A 6 -3.37 11.32 1.36
N GLN A 7 -4.69 11.34 1.54
CA GLN A 7 -5.52 10.14 1.46
C GLN A 7 -5.55 9.54 0.03
N GLU A 8 -5.66 10.38 -1.00
CA GLU A 8 -5.62 9.92 -2.39
C GLU A 8 -4.25 9.34 -2.77
N ILE A 9 -3.18 9.88 -2.19
CA ILE A 9 -1.83 9.32 -2.35
C ILE A 9 -1.74 7.97 -1.65
N GLY A 10 -2.21 7.88 -0.40
CA GLY A 10 -2.24 6.63 0.36
C GLY A 10 -2.99 5.52 -0.39
N GLU A 11 -4.15 5.83 -0.95
CA GLU A 11 -4.93 4.86 -1.76
C GLU A 11 -4.15 4.37 -2.99
N LYS A 12 -3.42 5.25 -3.67
CA LYS A 12 -2.58 4.88 -4.82
C LYS A 12 -1.42 3.98 -4.39
N VAL A 13 -0.79 4.28 -3.25
CA VAL A 13 0.30 3.47 -2.67
C VAL A 13 -0.21 2.08 -2.30
N VAL A 14 -1.34 1.97 -1.58
CA VAL A 14 -1.94 0.67 -1.20
C VAL A 14 -2.24 -0.19 -2.43
N LYS A 15 -2.75 0.41 -3.51
CA LYS A 15 -3.00 -0.31 -4.76
C LYS A 15 -1.75 -0.95 -5.33
N VAL A 16 -0.61 -0.27 -5.28
CA VAL A 16 0.67 -0.82 -5.75
C VAL A 16 1.18 -1.89 -4.80
N LEU A 17 1.12 -1.67 -3.48
CA LEU A 17 1.60 -2.63 -2.48
C LEU A 17 0.85 -3.98 -2.59
N LYS A 18 -0.46 -3.96 -2.85
CA LYS A 18 -1.26 -5.16 -3.10
C LYS A 18 -0.89 -5.94 -4.37
N THR A 19 -0.04 -5.39 -5.24
CA THR A 19 0.50 -6.11 -6.41
C THR A 19 1.82 -6.84 -6.12
N ILE A 20 2.41 -6.58 -4.96
CA ILE A 20 3.66 -7.16 -4.51
C ILE A 20 3.35 -8.30 -3.55
N TYR A 21 3.76 -9.51 -3.90
CA TYR A 21 3.52 -10.73 -3.14
C TYR A 21 4.79 -11.23 -2.48
N ASP A 22 4.64 -11.85 -1.32
CA ASP A 22 5.73 -12.64 -0.73
C ASP A 22 5.86 -13.96 -1.53
N PRO A 23 7.06 -14.34 -2.01
CA PRO A 23 7.24 -15.56 -2.78
C PRO A 23 7.21 -16.84 -1.93
N GLU A 24 7.42 -16.75 -0.62
CA GLU A 24 7.37 -17.87 0.32
C GLU A 24 5.94 -18.14 0.78
N ILE A 25 5.11 -17.09 0.87
CA ILE A 25 3.70 -17.17 1.29
C ILE A 25 2.85 -16.42 0.25
N PRO A 26 1.92 -17.07 -0.47
CA PRO A 26 1.17 -16.47 -1.58
C PRO A 26 0.10 -15.46 -1.11
N VAL A 27 0.54 -14.39 -0.45
CA VAL A 27 -0.23 -13.31 0.16
C VAL A 27 0.50 -11.99 -0.15
N ASP A 28 -0.27 -10.91 -0.31
CA ASP A 28 0.31 -9.59 -0.59
C ASP A 28 0.94 -8.96 0.67
N ILE A 29 1.97 -8.13 0.48
CA ILE A 29 2.73 -7.54 1.60
C ILE A 29 1.92 -6.56 2.46
N TYR A 30 0.80 -6.05 1.94
CA TYR A 30 -0.09 -5.16 2.67
C TYR A 30 -0.97 -5.99 3.64
N GLU A 31 -1.49 -7.13 3.18
CA GLU A 31 -2.26 -8.06 4.00
C GLU A 31 -1.42 -8.80 5.04
N LEU A 32 -0.13 -8.99 4.79
CA LEU A 32 0.81 -9.50 5.79
C LEU A 32 1.02 -8.54 6.98
N GLY A 33 0.56 -7.28 6.88
CA GLY A 33 0.73 -6.30 7.95
C GLY A 33 2.17 -5.85 8.16
N LEU A 34 3.03 -6.00 7.14
CA LEU A 34 4.43 -5.53 7.17
C LEU A 34 4.54 -4.00 7.02
N ILE A 35 3.45 -3.35 6.62
CA ILE A 35 3.36 -1.91 6.42
C ILE A 35 2.63 -1.31 7.63
N TYR A 36 3.30 -0.43 8.38
CA TYR A 36 2.74 0.17 9.60
C TYR A 36 1.69 1.24 9.30
N ASP A 37 1.97 2.20 8.39
CA ASP A 37 1.09 3.30 7.99
C ASP A 37 1.36 3.74 6.54
N VAL A 38 0.36 4.32 5.86
CA VAL A 38 0.42 4.78 4.45
C VAL A 38 -0.23 6.17 4.22
N TRP A 39 -0.33 6.99 5.28
CA TRP A 39 -0.97 8.31 5.27
C TRP A 39 -0.02 9.44 5.68
#